data_AF-A0A7C4V469-F1
#
_entry.id   AF-A0A7C4V469-F1
#
_cell.length_a   1.000
_cell.length_b   1.000
_cell.length_c   1.000
_cell.angle_alpha   90.00
_cell.angle_beta   90.00
_cell.angle_gamma   90.00
#
_symmetry.space_group_name_H-M   'P 1'
#
loop_
_entity.id
_entity.type
_entity.pdbx_description
1 polymer ?
#
loop_
_entity_poly.entity_id
_entity_poly.type
_entity_poly.pdbx_seq_one_letter_code
_entity_poly.pdbx_strand_id
1 'polypeptide(L)'
;MNMKKYYKKEFKELMVHIRQKLLHTFISDFVKPGSVVIDLGANIGEFSKFIVDNFGSLVYALEPIPELFEVIPENPRIRKFQFCISKEKIVELLIPENQCATFYDKNFNKKIICKGITLEDFLKENKIHKIDLLKVDIEGAEIEMFENISYDVLENIDQITVEFHDFLWPELKFRVENIKRRLSENGFYCIPFTFFNNGDVLFIRRELISRCSYFYLKYFIKYVIGLGRIAAGQTGIKKFIFASSAGAVYGDVKKLPVKEEFPLNPLSPYALSKIVGEEFIKFYAKFYGFDYLILRYSNVFGLRQNPKGEAGVIAIFTELMKKNIRPTIFGDGTKTRDYVYIDDVVKANLLGIKNGKNEILNIASGKETADQKVFDTLAQMLNFKKLPVYAPFRKGEVYRIYADCSRAQKILGWKPKINFREGIKKYLNSL
;
A
#
# COMPACT_ATOMS: atom_id res chain seq x y z
N MET A 1 14.01 -26.57 -9.53
CA MET A 1 14.40 -25.22 -10.03
C MET A 1 14.80 -24.36 -8.84
N ASN A 2 16.05 -23.89 -8.77
CA ASN A 2 16.69 -23.38 -7.55
C ASN A 2 16.18 -21.95 -7.21
N MET A 3 15.32 -21.80 -6.19
CA MET A 3 14.67 -20.52 -5.82
C MET A 3 15.68 -19.37 -5.60
N LYS A 4 16.89 -19.66 -5.11
CA LYS A 4 17.97 -18.67 -4.98
C LYS A 4 18.32 -17.96 -6.29
N LYS A 5 18.14 -18.63 -7.44
CA LYS A 5 18.44 -18.08 -8.77
C LYS A 5 17.30 -17.21 -9.31
N TYR A 6 16.06 -17.51 -8.94
CA TYR A 6 14.87 -16.73 -9.33
C TYR A 6 14.81 -15.40 -8.58
N TYR A 7 14.99 -15.43 -7.26
CA TYR A 7 15.06 -14.22 -6.44
C TYR A 7 16.27 -13.35 -6.79
N LYS A 8 17.45 -13.91 -7.08
CA LYS A 8 18.62 -13.09 -7.51
C LYS A 8 18.43 -12.41 -8.85
N LYS A 9 17.61 -12.97 -9.76
CA LYS A 9 17.34 -12.37 -11.07
C LYS A 9 16.29 -11.26 -10.96
N GLU A 10 15.16 -11.54 -10.31
CA GLU A 10 14.14 -10.51 -10.02
C GLU A 10 14.69 -9.37 -9.13
N PHE A 11 15.49 -9.65 -8.09
CA PHE A 11 16.07 -8.60 -7.23
C PHE A 11 17.15 -7.74 -7.92
N LYS A 12 17.89 -8.29 -8.89
CA LYS A 12 18.85 -7.49 -9.68
C LYS A 12 18.15 -6.60 -10.70
N GLU A 13 16.97 -7.01 -11.16
CA GLU A 13 16.10 -6.23 -12.05
C GLU A 13 15.18 -5.27 -11.26
N LEU A 14 15.08 -5.41 -9.92
CA LEU A 14 14.23 -4.59 -9.04
C LEU A 14 14.78 -3.20 -8.68
N MET A 15 15.58 -2.61 -9.56
CA MET A 15 15.76 -1.16 -9.54
C MET A 15 14.59 -0.57 -10.31
N VAL A 16 13.39 -0.56 -9.71
CA VAL A 16 12.31 0.28 -10.24
C VAL A 16 12.81 1.71 -10.14
N HIS A 17 13.12 2.35 -11.26
CA HIS A 17 13.55 3.74 -11.26
C HIS A 17 12.32 4.62 -11.05
N ILE A 18 11.88 4.72 -9.79
CA ILE A 18 10.80 5.63 -9.41
C ILE A 18 11.33 7.06 -9.60
N ARG A 19 10.59 7.87 -10.35
CA ARG A 19 10.84 9.30 -10.49
C ARG A 19 9.62 10.05 -9.99
N GLN A 20 9.88 11.16 -9.30
CA GLN A 20 8.84 12.08 -8.85
C GLN A 20 9.22 13.49 -9.30
N LYS A 21 8.25 14.20 -9.88
CA LYS A 21 8.38 15.62 -10.25
C LYS A 21 7.03 16.29 -10.00
N LEU A 22 7.02 17.39 -9.25
CA LEU A 22 5.80 18.13 -8.88
C LEU A 22 4.69 17.22 -8.33
N LEU A 23 5.01 16.42 -7.30
CA LEU A 23 4.06 15.46 -6.69
C LEU A 23 3.50 14.37 -7.63
N HIS A 24 4.03 14.21 -8.84
CA HIS A 24 3.66 13.10 -9.73
C HIS A 24 4.73 12.04 -9.78
N THR A 25 4.40 10.86 -9.25
CA THR A 25 5.28 9.70 -9.28
C THR A 25 4.97 8.74 -10.43
N PHE A 26 5.99 8.27 -11.12
CA PHE A 26 5.90 7.24 -12.17
C PHE A 26 7.13 6.31 -12.19
N ILE A 27 7.04 5.18 -12.87
CA ILE A 27 8.15 4.25 -13.07
C ILE A 27 8.83 4.58 -14.40
N SER A 28 10.06 5.10 -14.34
CA SER A 28 10.75 5.58 -15.53
C SER A 28 11.25 4.50 -16.47
N ASP A 29 11.33 3.25 -16.01
CA ASP A 29 11.76 2.12 -16.87
C ASP A 29 10.79 1.89 -18.05
N PHE A 30 9.55 2.38 -17.93
CA PHE A 30 8.52 2.32 -18.97
C PHE A 30 8.37 3.63 -19.74
N VAL A 31 9.19 4.65 -19.46
CA VAL A 31 9.23 5.91 -20.23
C VAL A 31 10.53 5.94 -21.02
N LYS A 32 10.43 5.82 -22.34
CA LYS A 32 11.57 5.67 -23.26
C LYS A 32 11.59 6.80 -24.29
N PRO A 33 12.71 7.00 -24.99
CA PRO A 33 12.73 7.90 -26.14
C PRO A 33 11.62 7.57 -27.13
N GLY A 34 10.79 8.57 -27.45
CA GLY A 34 9.62 8.40 -28.32
C GLY A 34 8.33 7.93 -27.64
N SER A 35 8.34 7.64 -26.34
CA SER A 35 7.10 7.42 -25.58
C SER A 35 6.14 8.60 -25.72
N VAL A 36 4.85 8.33 -25.75
CA VAL A 36 3.78 9.34 -25.76
C VAL A 36 3.37 9.63 -24.32
N VAL A 37 3.62 10.87 -23.89
CA VAL A 37 3.23 11.37 -22.57
C VAL A 37 2.18 12.46 -22.75
N ILE A 38 1.11 12.39 -21.95
CA ILE A 38 0.09 13.44 -21.91
C ILE A 38 0.16 14.09 -20.53
N ASP A 39 0.35 15.41 -20.52
CA ASP A 39 0.47 16.24 -19.34
C ASP A 39 -0.77 17.14 -19.25
N LEU A 40 -1.79 16.68 -18.52
CA LEU A 40 -3.01 17.44 -18.27
C LEU A 40 -2.80 18.37 -17.09
N GLY A 41 -3.11 19.66 -17.28
CA GLY A 41 -2.73 20.75 -16.38
C GLY A 41 -1.22 20.92 -16.34
N ALA A 42 -0.67 21.21 -17.51
CA ALA A 42 0.77 21.36 -17.68
C ALA A 42 1.33 22.58 -16.91
N ASN A 43 0.47 23.54 -16.53
CA ASN A 43 0.84 24.77 -15.83
C ASN A 43 1.96 25.46 -16.65
N ILE A 44 3.11 25.78 -16.03
CA ILE A 44 4.26 26.36 -16.73
C ILE A 44 5.13 25.34 -17.51
N GLY A 45 4.70 24.09 -17.66
CA GLY A 45 5.38 23.07 -18.46
C GLY A 45 6.60 22.41 -17.81
N GLU A 46 6.77 22.53 -16.50
CA GLU A 46 7.91 21.96 -15.77
C GLU A 46 8.00 20.42 -15.86
N PHE A 47 6.87 19.73 -15.74
CA PHE A 47 6.81 18.28 -15.88
C PHE A 47 7.11 17.86 -17.32
N SER A 48 6.44 18.51 -18.28
CA SER A 48 6.71 18.34 -19.72
C SER A 48 8.19 18.49 -20.07
N LYS A 49 8.85 19.56 -19.61
CA LYS A 49 10.29 19.78 -19.81
C LYS A 49 11.13 18.67 -19.19
N PHE A 50 10.85 18.30 -17.94
CA PHE A 50 11.55 17.22 -17.25
C PHE A 50 11.48 15.91 -18.04
N ILE A 51 10.30 15.58 -18.58
CA ILE A 51 10.10 14.36 -19.36
C ILE A 51 10.95 14.37 -20.65
N VAL A 52 10.96 15.49 -21.39
CA VAL A 52 11.75 15.60 -22.61
C VAL A 52 13.25 15.55 -22.32
N ASP A 53 13.71 16.32 -21.33
CA ASP A 53 15.14 16.47 -21.02
C ASP A 53 15.75 15.15 -20.52
N ASN A 54 14.97 14.30 -19.82
CA ASN A 54 15.48 13.06 -19.21
C ASN A 54 15.17 11.80 -20.02
N PHE A 55 14.09 11.78 -20.80
CA PHE A 55 13.64 10.58 -21.50
C PHE A 55 13.51 10.74 -23.01
N GLY A 56 13.56 11.97 -23.55
CA GLY A 56 13.38 12.21 -24.97
C GLY A 56 12.00 11.79 -25.49
N SER A 57 10.99 11.76 -24.64
CA SER A 57 9.61 11.41 -25.00
C SER A 57 8.92 12.53 -25.80
N LEU A 58 7.81 12.20 -26.48
CA LEU A 58 6.90 13.17 -27.07
C LEU A 58 5.83 13.52 -26.02
N VAL A 59 5.70 14.80 -25.70
CA VAL A 59 4.76 15.30 -24.69
C VAL A 59 3.65 16.12 -25.33
N TYR A 60 2.41 15.82 -24.98
CA TYR A 60 1.23 16.63 -25.27
C TYR A 60 0.82 17.35 -23.99
N ALA A 61 1.09 18.66 -23.93
CA ALA A 61 0.88 19.50 -22.76
C ALA A 61 -0.42 20.29 -22.90
N LEU A 62 -1.38 20.10 -22.00
CA LEU A 62 -2.66 20.79 -22.01
C LEU A 62 -2.73 21.77 -20.83
N GLU A 63 -2.95 23.04 -21.14
CA GLU A 63 -3.11 24.09 -20.13
C GLU A 63 -4.17 25.11 -20.58
N PRO A 64 -5.32 25.20 -19.89
CA PRO A 64 -6.39 26.12 -20.30
C PRO A 64 -6.10 27.60 -20.00
N ILE A 65 -5.30 27.91 -18.98
CA ILE A 65 -5.04 29.30 -18.56
C ILE A 65 -4.06 29.95 -19.55
N PRO A 66 -4.45 31.01 -20.29
CA PRO A 66 -3.59 31.63 -21.30
C PRO A 66 -2.21 32.02 -20.78
N GLU A 67 -2.15 32.60 -19.59
CA GLU A 67 -0.89 33.09 -19.01
C GLU A 67 0.09 31.95 -18.68
N LEU A 68 -0.42 30.78 -18.29
CA LEU A 68 0.39 29.59 -18.02
C LEU A 68 0.76 28.85 -19.31
N PHE A 69 -0.19 28.77 -20.24
CA PHE A 69 0.02 28.16 -21.56
C PHE A 69 1.15 28.84 -22.35
N GLU A 70 1.22 30.18 -22.33
CA GLU A 70 2.24 30.93 -23.06
C GLU A 70 3.65 30.66 -22.55
N VAL A 71 3.82 30.37 -21.26
CA VAL A 71 5.15 30.13 -20.66
C VAL A 71 5.63 28.68 -20.76
N ILE A 72 4.80 27.76 -21.28
CA ILE A 72 5.23 26.38 -21.55
C ILE A 72 6.42 26.39 -22.52
N PRO A 73 7.54 25.70 -22.21
CA PRO A 73 8.75 25.77 -23.01
C PRO A 73 8.56 25.33 -24.47
N GLU A 74 9.07 26.12 -25.40
CA GLU A 74 9.16 25.75 -26.81
C GLU A 74 10.18 24.62 -27.00
N ASN A 75 9.70 23.47 -27.49
CA ASN A 75 10.54 22.31 -27.77
C ASN A 75 9.87 21.46 -28.87
N PRO A 76 10.62 20.95 -29.88
CA PRO A 76 10.04 20.10 -30.94
C PRO A 76 9.29 18.85 -30.44
N ARG A 77 9.57 18.41 -29.21
CA ARG A 77 8.92 17.27 -28.55
C ARG A 77 7.84 17.67 -27.54
N ILE A 78 7.54 18.95 -27.37
CA ILE A 78 6.42 19.44 -26.55
C ILE A 78 5.37 20.04 -27.50
N ARG A 79 4.20 19.43 -27.55
CA ARG A 79 3.04 19.95 -28.28
C ARG A 79 2.07 20.54 -27.28
N LYS A 80 1.99 21.87 -27.21
CA LYS A 80 1.12 22.58 -26.28
C LYS A 80 -0.28 22.79 -26.87
N PHE A 81 -1.31 22.60 -26.07
CA PHE A 81 -2.71 22.84 -26.43
C PHE A 81 -3.44 23.62 -25.34
N GLN A 82 -4.22 24.63 -25.75
CA GLN A 82 -5.00 25.44 -24.83
C GLN A 82 -6.43 24.90 -24.70
N PHE A 83 -6.58 23.78 -23.99
CA PHE A 83 -7.86 23.15 -23.72
C PHE A 83 -8.00 22.80 -22.23
N CYS A 84 -9.25 22.84 -21.75
CA CYS A 84 -9.65 22.20 -20.51
C CYS A 84 -10.20 20.80 -20.81
N ILE A 85 -9.97 19.84 -19.91
CA ILE A 85 -10.64 18.54 -20.02
C ILE A 85 -12.06 18.66 -19.48
N SER A 86 -13.05 18.51 -20.37
CA SER A 86 -14.48 18.57 -20.02
C SER A 86 -15.34 17.99 -21.15
N LYS A 87 -16.57 17.58 -20.84
CA LYS A 87 -17.59 17.26 -21.85
C LYS A 87 -18.20 18.50 -22.50
N GLU A 88 -18.16 19.63 -21.79
CA GLU A 88 -18.69 20.88 -22.30
C GLU A 88 -17.69 21.51 -23.27
N LYS A 89 -18.16 22.04 -24.40
CA LYS A 89 -17.27 22.66 -25.40
C LYS A 89 -16.70 24.00 -24.95
N ILE A 90 -17.40 24.68 -24.05
CA ILE A 90 -17.02 25.98 -23.49
C ILE A 90 -17.17 25.82 -21.99
N VAL A 91 -16.09 26.06 -21.26
CA VAL A 91 -16.03 25.90 -19.81
C VAL A 91 -15.64 27.22 -19.18
N GLU A 92 -16.36 27.62 -18.15
CA GLU A 92 -16.01 28.74 -17.29
C GLU A 92 -15.18 28.22 -16.11
N LEU A 93 -13.88 28.55 -16.11
CA LEU A 93 -12.95 28.26 -15.02
C LEU A 93 -12.87 29.45 -14.06
N LEU A 94 -12.79 29.14 -12.78
CA LEU A 94 -12.79 30.12 -11.71
C LEU A 94 -11.43 30.11 -11.01
N ILE A 95 -10.79 31.28 -10.91
CA ILE A 95 -9.39 31.41 -10.43
C ILE A 95 -9.36 32.17 -9.10
N PRO A 96 -8.90 31.54 -8.00
CA PRO A 96 -8.64 32.22 -6.73
C PRO A 96 -7.40 33.12 -6.80
N GLU A 97 -7.33 34.14 -5.94
CA GLU A 97 -6.36 35.26 -6.02
C GLU A 97 -4.86 34.88 -5.88
N ASN A 98 -4.52 33.60 -5.65
CA ASN A 98 -3.14 33.08 -5.60
C ASN A 98 -3.07 31.54 -5.81
N GLN A 99 -3.98 30.94 -6.59
CA GLN A 99 -4.04 29.47 -6.80
C GLN A 99 -4.37 29.08 -8.24
N CYS A 100 -4.24 27.79 -8.55
CA CYS A 100 -4.67 27.18 -9.81
C CYS A 100 -6.20 27.27 -9.99
N ALA A 101 -6.66 27.21 -11.25
CA ALA A 101 -8.09 27.30 -11.57
C ALA A 101 -8.85 26.07 -11.10
N THR A 102 -9.95 26.23 -10.34
CA THR A 102 -10.76 25.10 -9.85
C THR A 102 -12.20 25.18 -10.36
N PHE A 103 -12.89 24.03 -10.38
CA PHE A 103 -14.32 23.94 -10.74
C PHE A 103 -15.29 24.24 -9.58
N TYR A 104 -14.84 24.17 -8.33
CA TYR A 104 -15.73 23.99 -7.18
C TYR A 104 -15.62 25.03 -6.04
N ASP A 105 -14.63 25.92 -6.05
CA ASP A 105 -14.62 27.02 -5.07
C ASP A 105 -15.81 27.99 -5.37
N LYS A 106 -16.18 28.89 -4.46
CA LYS A 106 -17.28 29.87 -4.64
C LYS A 106 -16.84 31.31 -4.39
N ASN A 107 -15.60 31.53 -3.96
CA ASN A 107 -15.03 32.84 -3.69
C ASN A 107 -13.99 33.20 -4.77
N PHE A 108 -14.36 33.99 -5.77
CA PHE A 108 -13.47 34.29 -6.90
C PHE A 108 -13.42 35.75 -7.33
N ASN A 109 -12.24 36.16 -7.80
CA ASN A 109 -11.98 37.49 -8.35
C ASN A 109 -11.71 37.48 -9.87
N LYS A 110 -11.46 36.33 -10.53
CA LYS A 110 -11.25 36.24 -11.99
C LYS A 110 -11.93 35.00 -12.59
N LYS A 111 -12.58 35.19 -13.74
CA LYS A 111 -13.26 34.16 -14.54
C LYS A 111 -12.55 34.01 -15.89
N ILE A 112 -12.25 32.78 -16.32
CA ILE A 112 -11.68 32.50 -17.63
C ILE A 112 -12.60 31.57 -18.40
N ILE A 113 -12.91 31.94 -19.64
CA ILE A 113 -13.64 31.07 -20.57
C ILE A 113 -12.61 30.32 -21.41
N CYS A 114 -12.68 28.99 -21.40
CA CYS A 114 -11.77 28.15 -22.17
C CYS A 114 -12.54 27.13 -23.00
N LYS A 115 -11.87 26.58 -24.02
CA LYS A 115 -12.41 25.49 -24.84
C LYS A 115 -12.26 24.19 -24.08
N GLY A 116 -13.36 23.46 -23.94
CA GLY A 116 -13.35 22.12 -23.35
C GLY A 116 -13.23 21.04 -24.43
N ILE A 117 -12.53 19.95 -24.10
CA ILE A 117 -12.39 18.75 -24.92
C ILE A 117 -12.38 17.52 -24.02
N THR A 118 -12.98 16.41 -24.45
CA THR A 118 -12.82 15.15 -23.72
C THR A 118 -11.43 14.57 -24.01
N LEU A 119 -10.89 13.76 -23.10
CA LEU A 119 -9.62 13.08 -23.38
C LEU A 119 -9.74 12.21 -24.64
N GLU A 120 -10.88 11.55 -24.87
CA GLU A 120 -11.07 10.67 -26.04
C GLU A 120 -11.08 11.44 -27.36
N ASP A 121 -11.79 12.56 -27.42
CA ASP A 121 -11.80 13.43 -28.59
C ASP A 121 -10.41 14.00 -28.86
N PHE A 122 -9.69 14.42 -27.81
CA PHE A 122 -8.31 14.88 -27.92
C PHE A 122 -7.39 13.81 -28.53
N LEU A 123 -7.48 12.57 -28.05
CA LEU A 123 -6.70 11.45 -28.58
C LEU A 123 -7.02 11.18 -30.04
N LYS A 124 -8.30 11.21 -30.41
CA LYS A 124 -8.78 11.00 -31.77
C LYS A 124 -8.30 12.08 -32.73
N GLU A 125 -8.43 13.35 -32.35
CA GLU A 125 -7.97 14.49 -33.16
C GLU A 125 -6.46 14.47 -33.40
N ASN A 126 -5.70 14.01 -32.40
CA ASN A 126 -4.24 13.94 -32.46
C ASN A 126 -3.70 12.59 -32.94
N LYS A 127 -4.58 11.65 -33.32
CA LYS A 127 -4.23 10.29 -33.77
C LYS A 127 -3.34 9.54 -32.77
N ILE A 128 -3.64 9.68 -31.49
CA ILE A 128 -2.93 9.02 -30.39
C ILE A 128 -3.66 7.72 -30.07
N HIS A 129 -2.97 6.60 -30.25
CA HIS A 129 -3.53 5.25 -30.00
C HIS A 129 -2.99 4.60 -28.73
N LYS A 130 -1.90 5.12 -28.16
CA LYS A 130 -1.28 4.61 -26.94
C LYS A 130 -0.72 5.76 -26.13
N ILE A 131 -0.82 5.66 -24.80
CA ILE A 131 -0.26 6.59 -23.84
C ILE A 131 0.67 5.82 -22.90
N ASP A 132 1.96 6.12 -22.93
CA ASP A 132 2.94 5.47 -22.04
C ASP A 132 2.87 6.06 -20.61
N LEU A 133 2.54 7.35 -20.50
CA LEU A 133 2.31 8.03 -19.22
C LEU A 133 1.27 9.13 -19.36
N LEU A 134 0.18 9.03 -18.60
CA LEU A 134 -0.83 10.07 -18.44
C LEU A 134 -0.61 10.76 -17.08
N LYS A 135 -0.18 12.03 -17.07
CA LYS A 135 -0.24 12.89 -15.89
C LYS A 135 -1.59 13.60 -15.86
N VAL A 136 -2.23 13.59 -14.70
CA VAL A 136 -3.52 14.23 -14.46
C VAL A 136 -3.43 15.12 -13.23
N ASP A 137 -3.49 16.43 -13.47
CA ASP A 137 -3.48 17.46 -12.44
C ASP A 137 -4.36 18.60 -12.94
N ILE A 138 -5.68 18.48 -12.79
CA ILE A 138 -6.66 19.38 -13.42
C ILE A 138 -7.64 19.95 -12.40
N GLU A 139 -7.14 20.12 -11.17
CA GLU A 139 -7.70 20.97 -10.13
C GLU A 139 -9.21 20.73 -9.87
N GLY A 140 -9.58 19.44 -9.80
CA GLY A 140 -10.94 18.98 -9.49
C GLY A 140 -11.66 18.32 -10.66
N ALA A 141 -11.22 18.49 -11.91
CA ALA A 141 -11.83 17.83 -13.06
C ALA A 141 -11.41 16.35 -13.23
N GLU A 142 -10.52 15.84 -12.38
CA GLU A 142 -10.02 14.45 -12.48
C GLU A 142 -11.16 13.45 -12.34
N ILE A 143 -12.09 13.74 -11.42
CA ILE A 143 -13.19 12.83 -11.10
C ILE A 143 -14.12 12.69 -12.31
N GLU A 144 -14.52 13.82 -12.90
CA GLU A 144 -15.39 13.82 -14.07
C GLU A 144 -14.70 13.18 -15.28
N MET A 145 -13.40 13.43 -15.48
CA MET A 145 -12.63 12.76 -16.54
C MET A 145 -12.65 11.24 -16.34
N PHE A 146 -12.26 10.75 -15.15
CA PHE A 146 -12.15 9.32 -14.88
C PHE A 146 -13.49 8.59 -14.76
N GLU A 147 -14.59 9.27 -14.46
CA GLU A 147 -15.91 8.65 -14.50
C GLU A 147 -16.41 8.45 -15.94
N ASN A 148 -15.90 9.23 -16.89
CA ASN A 148 -16.44 9.29 -18.25
C ASN A 148 -15.53 8.71 -19.34
N ILE A 149 -14.22 8.58 -19.08
CA ILE A 149 -13.29 7.91 -19.99
C ILE A 149 -13.73 6.46 -20.25
N SER A 150 -13.70 5.97 -21.48
CA SER A 150 -14.05 4.58 -21.84
C SER A 150 -12.99 3.58 -21.38
N TYR A 151 -13.39 2.31 -21.31
CA TYR A 151 -12.43 1.22 -21.05
C TYR A 151 -11.45 1.04 -22.20
N ASP A 152 -11.86 1.25 -23.45
CA ASP A 152 -10.99 1.15 -24.62
C ASP A 152 -9.82 2.14 -24.57
N VAL A 153 -10.08 3.38 -24.14
CA VAL A 153 -9.00 4.35 -23.93
C VAL A 153 -8.11 3.92 -22.77
N LEU A 154 -8.70 3.52 -21.64
CA LEU A 154 -7.93 3.07 -20.48
C LEU A 154 -7.00 1.90 -20.81
N GLU A 155 -7.46 0.93 -21.61
CA GLU A 155 -6.70 -0.24 -22.10
C GLU A 155 -5.41 0.14 -22.81
N ASN A 156 -5.37 1.31 -23.44
CA ASN A 156 -4.22 1.81 -24.16
C ASN A 156 -3.31 2.74 -23.33
N ILE A 157 -3.47 2.75 -22.01
CA ILE A 157 -2.63 3.52 -21.08
C ILE A 157 -1.76 2.58 -20.23
N ASP A 158 -0.45 2.79 -20.27
CA ASP A 158 0.53 2.01 -19.51
C ASP A 158 0.59 2.46 -18.03
N GLN A 159 0.68 3.78 -17.82
CA GLN A 159 0.77 4.40 -16.50
C GLN A 159 -0.09 5.67 -16.40
N ILE A 160 -0.69 5.89 -15.24
CA ILE A 160 -1.44 7.11 -14.90
C ILE A 160 -0.92 7.62 -13.57
N THR A 161 -0.40 8.85 -13.53
CA THR A 161 -0.07 9.55 -12.28
C THR A 161 -1.09 10.67 -12.10
N VAL A 162 -1.75 10.71 -10.95
CA VAL A 162 -2.83 11.66 -10.69
C VAL A 162 -2.73 12.25 -9.29
N GLU A 163 -2.98 13.56 -9.23
CA GLU A 163 -3.30 14.29 -8.00
C GLU A 163 -4.82 14.44 -7.91
N PHE A 164 -5.45 13.71 -6.98
CA PHE A 164 -6.87 13.91 -6.70
C PHE A 164 -7.04 14.99 -5.64
N HIS A 165 -7.79 16.03 -5.99
CA HIS A 165 -8.11 17.17 -5.14
C HIS A 165 -9.23 16.89 -4.11
N ASP A 166 -9.46 15.62 -3.74
CA ASP A 166 -10.53 15.21 -2.80
C ASP A 166 -10.31 15.70 -1.36
N PHE A 167 -9.13 16.20 -1.04
CA PHE A 167 -8.82 16.83 0.24
C PHE A 167 -9.42 18.23 0.40
N LEU A 168 -9.72 18.91 -0.71
CA LEU A 168 -10.45 20.19 -0.70
C LEU A 168 -11.95 19.98 -0.53
N TRP A 169 -12.47 18.84 -1.00
CA TRP A 169 -13.90 18.49 -0.99
C TRP A 169 -14.12 17.07 -0.46
N PRO A 170 -14.15 16.85 0.87
CA PRO A 170 -14.23 15.52 1.50
C PRO A 170 -15.40 14.65 1.03
N GLU A 171 -16.49 15.24 0.56
CA GLU A 171 -17.64 14.59 -0.05
C GLU A 171 -17.29 13.78 -1.32
N LEU A 172 -16.22 14.16 -2.02
CA LEU A 172 -15.78 13.52 -3.26
C LEU A 172 -14.98 12.23 -3.02
N LYS A 173 -14.57 11.96 -1.77
CA LYS A 173 -13.73 10.81 -1.42
C LYS A 173 -14.32 9.46 -1.86
N PHE A 174 -15.64 9.31 -1.79
CA PHE A 174 -16.31 8.08 -2.25
C PHE A 174 -16.20 7.89 -3.78
N ARG A 175 -16.27 8.99 -4.55
CA ARG A 175 -16.10 8.95 -6.01
C ARG A 175 -14.66 8.57 -6.38
N VAL A 176 -13.66 9.09 -5.67
CA VAL A 176 -12.25 8.69 -5.86
C VAL A 176 -12.04 7.20 -5.58
N GLU A 177 -12.62 6.65 -4.51
CA GLU A 177 -12.53 5.20 -4.24
C GLU A 177 -13.22 4.35 -5.34
N ASN A 178 -14.32 4.83 -5.93
CA ASN A 178 -14.94 4.18 -7.08
C ASN A 178 -14.05 4.21 -8.32
N ILE A 179 -13.38 5.34 -8.59
CA ILE A 179 -12.41 5.45 -9.69
C ILE A 179 -11.26 4.48 -9.49
N LYS A 180 -10.67 4.42 -8.29
CA LYS A 180 -9.59 3.46 -7.98
C LYS A 180 -10.02 2.02 -8.21
N ARG A 181 -11.24 1.66 -7.80
CA ARG A 181 -11.81 0.34 -8.03
C ARG A 181 -11.98 0.08 -9.52
N ARG A 182 -12.57 1.02 -10.26
CA ARG A 182 -12.77 0.93 -11.71
C ARG A 182 -11.45 0.71 -12.46
N LEU A 183 -10.42 1.50 -12.17
CA LEU A 183 -9.10 1.34 -12.77
C LEU A 183 -8.47 -0.01 -12.37
N SER A 184 -8.63 -0.43 -11.11
CA SER A 184 -8.15 -1.73 -10.66
C SER A 184 -8.84 -2.90 -11.37
N GLU A 185 -10.14 -2.80 -11.65
CA GLU A 185 -10.92 -3.76 -12.42
C GLU A 185 -10.49 -3.79 -13.88
N ASN A 186 -10.12 -2.64 -14.46
CA ASN A 186 -9.55 -2.54 -15.81
C ASN A 186 -8.05 -2.90 -15.90
N GLY A 187 -7.49 -3.57 -14.89
CA GLY A 187 -6.14 -4.15 -15.00
C GLY A 187 -4.99 -3.27 -14.52
N PHE A 188 -5.27 -2.21 -13.76
CA PHE A 188 -4.24 -1.44 -13.07
C PHE A 188 -3.93 -1.99 -11.66
N TYR A 189 -2.70 -1.77 -11.21
CA TYR A 189 -2.32 -1.69 -9.81
C TYR A 189 -2.41 -0.24 -9.35
N CYS A 190 -2.98 0.01 -8.17
CA CYS A 190 -3.05 1.35 -7.55
C CYS A 190 -2.01 1.46 -6.43
N ILE A 191 -1.10 2.42 -6.56
CA ILE A 191 0.01 2.69 -5.64
C ILE A 191 -0.14 4.14 -5.13
N PRO A 192 -0.74 4.34 -3.95
CA PRO A 192 -0.79 5.67 -3.33
C PRO A 192 0.58 6.02 -2.74
N PHE A 193 1.16 7.12 -3.20
CA PHE A 193 2.36 7.73 -2.64
C PHE A 193 2.00 8.74 -1.54
N THR A 194 0.77 9.22 -1.46
CA THR A 194 0.27 10.00 -0.30
C THR A 194 -0.52 9.14 0.69
N PHE A 195 -0.41 9.45 2.00
CA PHE A 195 -1.02 8.64 3.07
C PHE A 195 -2.39 9.14 3.55
N PHE A 196 -2.60 10.46 3.60
CA PHE A 196 -3.81 11.06 4.19
C PHE A 196 -4.82 11.57 3.16
N ASN A 197 -4.35 11.80 1.93
CA ASN A 197 -5.13 12.24 0.80
C ASN A 197 -4.67 11.47 -0.45
N ASN A 198 -5.27 11.79 -1.58
CA ASN A 198 -4.97 11.18 -2.87
C ASN A 198 -4.13 12.11 -3.77
N GLY A 199 -3.24 12.90 -3.16
CA GLY A 199 -2.41 13.89 -3.85
C GLY A 199 -1.31 13.32 -4.76
N ASP A 200 -0.89 12.06 -4.56
CA ASP A 200 -0.02 11.36 -5.52
C ASP A 200 -0.44 9.89 -5.58
N VAL A 201 -1.12 9.53 -6.65
CA VAL A 201 -1.54 8.15 -6.92
C VAL A 201 -1.04 7.71 -8.28
N LEU A 202 -0.22 6.65 -8.29
CA LEU A 202 0.20 5.98 -9.50
C LEU A 202 -0.70 4.76 -9.76
N PHE A 203 -1.28 4.71 -10.95
CA PHE A 203 -1.83 3.50 -11.53
C PHE A 203 -0.88 2.98 -12.59
N ILE A 204 -0.59 1.67 -12.55
CA ILE A 204 0.26 1.01 -13.54
C ILE A 204 -0.36 -0.30 -14.02
N ARG A 205 -0.29 -0.56 -15.33
CA ARG A 205 -0.75 -1.82 -15.93
C ARG A 205 -0.11 -3.03 -15.23
N ARG A 206 -0.94 -4.01 -14.85
CA ARG A 206 -0.50 -5.22 -14.15
C ARG A 206 0.47 -6.08 -14.96
N GLU A 207 0.44 -5.97 -16.29
CA GLU A 207 1.39 -6.67 -17.17
C GLU A 207 2.79 -6.05 -17.15
N LEU A 208 2.94 -4.78 -16.77
CA LEU A 208 4.23 -4.08 -16.76
C LEU A 208 5.07 -4.46 -15.53
N ILE A 209 4.44 -4.75 -14.40
CA ILE A 209 5.13 -5.11 -13.16
C ILE A 209 4.60 -6.40 -12.54
N SER A 210 5.50 -7.23 -12.04
CA SER A 210 5.09 -8.44 -11.33
C SER A 210 4.31 -8.10 -10.06
N ARG A 211 3.41 -9.00 -9.65
CA ARG A 211 2.66 -8.87 -8.38
C ARG A 211 3.60 -8.70 -7.18
N CYS A 212 4.77 -9.33 -7.21
CA CYS A 212 5.81 -9.16 -6.20
C CYS A 212 6.35 -7.72 -6.17
N SER A 213 6.66 -7.15 -7.33
CA SER A 213 7.15 -5.77 -7.47
C SER A 213 6.12 -4.76 -7.00
N TYR A 214 4.84 -4.96 -7.34
CA TYR A 214 3.75 -4.13 -6.83
C TYR A 214 3.66 -4.13 -5.31
N PHE A 215 3.66 -5.31 -4.67
CA PHE A 215 3.64 -5.37 -3.21
C PHE A 215 4.88 -4.76 -2.60
N TYR A 216 6.06 -5.01 -3.18
CA TYR A 216 7.30 -4.38 -2.75
C TYR A 216 7.16 -2.85 -2.74
N LEU A 217 6.76 -2.24 -3.88
CA LEU A 217 6.56 -0.80 -4.00
C LEU A 217 5.55 -0.28 -2.98
N LYS A 218 4.35 -0.87 -2.95
CA LYS A 218 3.27 -0.49 -2.04
C LYS A 218 3.71 -0.46 -0.58
N TYR A 219 4.47 -1.46 -0.15
CA TYR A 219 4.97 -1.51 1.21
C TYR A 219 6.20 -0.62 1.43
N PHE A 220 7.13 -0.59 0.48
CA PHE A 220 8.32 0.25 0.51
C PHE A 220 7.95 1.73 0.67
N ILE A 221 7.05 2.24 -0.16
CA ILE A 221 6.53 3.61 -0.12
C ILE A 221 5.90 3.91 1.23
N LYS A 222 5.08 2.98 1.75
CA LYS A 222 4.49 3.10 3.08
C LYS A 222 5.55 3.27 4.17
N TYR A 223 6.69 2.60 4.06
CA TYR A 223 7.79 2.73 5.02
C TYR A 223 8.65 3.97 4.79
N VAL A 224 9.04 4.28 3.55
CA VAL A 224 9.84 5.46 3.22
C VAL A 224 9.12 6.73 3.64
N ILE A 225 7.83 6.85 3.31
CA ILE A 225 7.04 8.06 3.58
C ILE A 225 6.64 8.12 5.06
N GLY A 226 6.26 6.98 5.64
CA GLY A 226 5.95 6.88 7.07
C GLY A 226 7.15 7.22 7.95
N LEU A 227 8.34 6.72 7.60
CA LEU A 227 9.57 6.96 8.37
C LEU A 227 10.21 8.30 7.99
N GLY A 228 10.06 8.76 6.75
CA GLY A 228 10.48 10.09 6.29
C GLY A 228 9.90 11.22 7.14
N ARG A 229 8.67 11.07 7.66
CA ARG A 229 8.06 12.03 8.61
C ARG A 229 8.66 11.98 10.02
N ILE A 230 9.04 10.79 10.48
CA ILE A 230 9.71 10.61 11.78
C ILE A 230 11.14 11.18 11.68
N ALA A 231 11.77 10.93 10.54
CA ALA A 231 13.11 11.35 10.15
C ALA A 231 13.24 12.86 9.92
N ALA A 232 12.27 13.51 9.27
CA ALA A 232 12.34 14.94 8.95
C ALA A 232 12.31 15.88 10.19
N GLY A 233 12.42 15.35 11.41
CA GLY A 233 12.52 16.15 12.64
C GLY A 233 11.23 16.89 13.01
N GLN A 234 10.16 16.75 12.23
CA GLN A 234 8.90 17.48 12.37
C GLN A 234 8.09 17.11 13.64
N THR A 235 8.51 16.09 14.39
CA THR A 235 7.67 15.49 15.44
C THR A 235 8.34 15.34 16.81
N GLY A 236 9.66 15.58 16.95
CA GLY A 236 10.36 15.45 18.24
C GLY A 236 10.28 14.03 18.86
N ILE A 237 10.08 12.99 18.04
CA ILE A 237 9.87 11.62 18.52
C ILE A 237 11.12 11.08 19.22
N LYS A 238 10.95 10.63 20.46
CA LYS A 238 12.02 10.00 21.26
C LYS A 238 12.17 8.50 21.00
N LYS A 239 11.06 7.83 20.63
CA LYS A 239 11.04 6.37 20.43
C LYS A 239 9.99 5.94 19.41
N PHE A 240 10.35 4.99 18.54
CA PHE A 240 9.43 4.34 17.62
C PHE A 240 9.26 2.84 17.93
N ILE A 241 8.03 2.39 18.16
CA ILE A 241 7.71 0.97 18.37
C ILE A 241 7.06 0.40 17.11
N PHE A 242 7.65 -0.67 16.57
CA PHE A 242 7.22 -1.27 15.32
C PHE A 242 6.67 -2.67 15.50
N ALA A 243 5.49 -2.90 14.95
CA ALA A 243 4.86 -4.22 14.87
C ALA A 243 5.42 -5.00 13.67
N SER A 244 6.36 -5.91 13.93
CA SER A 244 6.84 -6.93 13.00
C SER A 244 6.12 -8.27 13.24
N SER A 245 6.55 -9.36 12.60
CA SER A 245 5.86 -10.66 12.64
C SER A 245 6.80 -11.85 12.77
N ALA A 246 6.86 -12.44 13.96
CA ALA A 246 7.59 -13.70 14.19
C ALA A 246 6.99 -14.86 13.39
N GLY A 247 5.68 -14.87 13.18
CA GLY A 247 5.01 -15.91 12.38
C GLY A 247 5.36 -15.89 10.88
N ALA A 248 6.04 -14.84 10.39
CA ALA A 248 6.27 -14.64 8.96
C ALA A 248 7.73 -14.41 8.58
N VAL A 249 8.50 -13.61 9.33
CA VAL A 249 9.82 -13.14 8.90
C VAL A 249 10.90 -14.24 8.90
N TYR A 250 10.76 -15.26 9.75
CA TYR A 250 11.71 -16.37 9.81
C TYR A 250 11.47 -17.44 8.73
N GLY A 251 10.29 -17.47 8.11
CA GLY A 251 9.92 -18.49 7.12
C GLY A 251 9.89 -19.91 7.67
N ASP A 252 10.14 -20.88 6.80
CA ASP A 252 10.31 -22.28 7.20
C ASP A 252 11.70 -22.49 7.83
N VAL A 253 11.69 -22.93 9.08
CA VAL A 253 12.90 -23.19 9.88
C VAL A 253 12.98 -24.66 10.28
N LYS A 254 14.21 -25.20 10.33
CA LYS A 254 14.44 -26.59 10.75
C LYS A 254 14.47 -26.77 12.27
N LYS A 255 14.80 -25.70 13.00
CA LYS A 255 14.97 -25.71 14.45
C LYS A 255 13.95 -24.77 15.08
N LEU A 256 13.28 -25.24 16.12
CA LEU A 256 12.31 -24.47 16.89
C LEU A 256 12.62 -24.62 18.39
N PRO A 257 12.29 -23.64 19.25
CA PRO A 257 11.70 -22.33 18.91
C PRO A 257 12.65 -21.45 18.09
N VAL A 258 12.10 -20.52 17.30
CA VAL A 258 12.91 -19.46 16.68
C VAL A 258 13.33 -18.43 17.72
N LYS A 259 14.59 -17.99 17.63
CA LYS A 259 15.14 -16.87 18.40
C LYS A 259 15.40 -15.67 17.49
N GLU A 260 15.56 -14.48 18.04
CA GLU A 260 15.68 -13.25 17.25
C GLU A 260 16.91 -13.22 16.33
N GLU A 261 17.95 -14.00 16.65
CA GLU A 261 19.18 -14.14 15.85
C GLU A 261 19.02 -15.10 14.66
N PHE A 262 17.89 -15.80 14.55
CA PHE A 262 17.67 -16.71 13.43
C PHE A 262 17.67 -15.94 12.10
N PRO A 263 18.27 -16.50 11.03
CA PRO A 263 18.19 -15.93 9.70
C PRO A 263 16.75 -15.69 9.26
N LEU A 264 16.52 -14.55 8.60
CA LEU A 264 15.23 -14.20 8.03
C LEU A 264 15.08 -14.83 6.65
N ASN A 265 13.92 -15.43 6.38
CA ASN A 265 13.63 -16.15 5.14
C ASN A 265 12.18 -15.91 4.71
N PRO A 266 11.84 -14.70 4.23
CA PRO A 266 10.46 -14.34 3.94
C PRO A 266 9.88 -15.21 2.81
N LEU A 267 8.77 -15.91 3.09
CA LEU A 267 8.03 -16.72 2.10
C LEU A 267 6.85 -15.97 1.45
N SER A 268 6.62 -14.72 1.83
CA SER A 268 5.53 -13.89 1.31
C SER A 268 5.92 -12.41 1.19
N PRO A 269 5.24 -11.64 0.33
CA PRO A 269 5.43 -10.19 0.25
C PRO A 269 5.17 -9.49 1.60
N TYR A 270 4.22 -10.01 2.39
CA TYR A 270 3.98 -9.51 3.75
C TYR A 270 5.19 -9.70 4.65
N ALA A 271 5.79 -10.90 4.67
CA ALA A 271 7.00 -11.17 5.45
C ALA A 271 8.14 -10.25 5.03
N LEU A 272 8.37 -10.11 3.72
CA LEU A 272 9.40 -9.22 3.18
C LEU A 272 9.15 -7.76 3.61
N SER A 273 7.90 -7.29 3.56
CA SER A 273 7.55 -5.94 3.99
C SER A 273 7.93 -5.66 5.45
N LYS A 274 7.79 -6.64 6.34
CA LYS A 274 8.16 -6.49 7.75
C LYS A 274 9.67 -6.39 7.92
N ILE A 275 10.42 -7.22 7.21
CA ILE A 275 11.89 -7.18 7.21
C ILE A 275 12.39 -5.83 6.70
N VAL A 276 11.87 -5.36 5.56
CA VAL A 276 12.23 -4.04 5.01
C VAL A 276 11.91 -2.94 6.03
N GLY A 277 10.72 -2.97 6.64
CA GLY A 277 10.36 -2.02 7.70
C GLY A 277 11.35 -2.03 8.87
N GLU A 278 11.75 -3.21 9.35
CA GLU A 278 12.76 -3.34 10.41
C GLU A 278 14.10 -2.68 10.05
N GLU A 279 14.62 -2.95 8.86
CA GLU A 279 15.90 -2.38 8.40
C GLU A 279 15.83 -0.87 8.22
N PHE A 280 14.71 -0.39 7.66
CA PHE A 280 14.45 1.04 7.53
C PHE A 280 14.45 1.73 8.90
N ILE A 281 13.71 1.21 9.88
CA ILE A 281 13.65 1.81 11.22
C ILE A 281 15.04 1.88 11.86
N LYS A 282 15.84 0.81 11.77
CA LYS A 282 17.21 0.80 12.30
C LYS A 282 18.06 1.87 11.64
N PHE A 283 17.98 1.98 10.31
CA PHE A 283 18.72 2.99 9.54
C PHE A 283 18.33 4.41 9.98
N TYR A 284 17.03 4.72 10.00
CA TYR A 284 16.52 6.05 10.37
C TYR A 284 16.78 6.39 11.84
N ALA A 285 16.64 5.43 12.75
CA ALA A 285 16.97 5.63 14.16
C ALA A 285 18.45 6.00 14.35
N LYS A 286 19.36 5.33 13.62
CA LYS A 286 20.78 5.65 13.63
C LYS A 286 21.07 7.04 13.04
N PHE A 287 20.39 7.41 11.95
CA PHE A 287 20.65 8.65 11.24
C PHE A 287 20.09 9.88 11.98
N TYR A 288 18.90 9.75 12.57
CA TYR A 288 18.18 10.88 13.20
C TYR A 288 18.19 10.85 14.73
N GLY A 289 18.79 9.85 15.35
CA GLY A 289 19.05 9.83 16.80
C GLY A 289 17.83 9.56 17.67
N PHE A 290 16.86 8.76 17.21
CA PHE A 290 15.72 8.31 18.03
C PHE A 290 15.86 6.83 18.41
N ASP A 291 15.29 6.42 19.54
CA ASP A 291 15.29 5.01 19.95
C ASP A 291 14.26 4.21 19.17
N TYR A 292 14.50 2.93 18.91
CA TYR A 292 13.48 2.04 18.34
C TYR A 292 13.20 0.81 19.20
N LEU A 293 12.06 0.17 18.98
CA LEU A 293 11.78 -1.16 19.46
C LEU A 293 10.99 -1.93 18.40
N ILE A 294 11.53 -3.04 17.95
CA ILE A 294 10.86 -3.91 16.98
C ILE A 294 10.27 -5.09 17.75
N LEU A 295 8.95 -5.21 17.72
CA LEU A 295 8.24 -6.32 18.33
C LEU A 295 7.74 -7.27 17.24
N ARG A 296 8.35 -8.46 17.15
CA ARG A 296 7.94 -9.53 16.23
C ARG A 296 6.81 -10.33 16.87
N TYR A 297 5.57 -10.00 16.53
CA TYR A 297 4.40 -10.71 17.07
C TYR A 297 4.25 -12.09 16.43
N SER A 298 3.96 -13.11 17.25
CA SER A 298 3.39 -14.37 16.76
C SER A 298 1.92 -14.19 16.33
N ASN A 299 1.14 -15.26 16.20
CA ASN A 299 -0.26 -15.16 15.79
C ASN A 299 -1.11 -14.53 16.91
N VAL A 300 -1.33 -13.22 16.81
CA VAL A 300 -2.17 -12.47 17.76
C VAL A 300 -3.64 -12.82 17.56
N PHE A 301 -4.37 -13.04 18.65
CA PHE A 301 -5.82 -13.24 18.62
C PHE A 301 -6.52 -12.56 19.80
N GLY A 302 -7.80 -12.23 19.63
CA GLY A 302 -8.62 -11.61 20.67
C GLY A 302 -9.71 -10.70 20.12
N LEU A 303 -10.31 -9.91 21.01
CA LEU A 303 -11.40 -8.99 20.71
C LEU A 303 -11.02 -7.99 19.59
N ARG A 304 -11.98 -7.61 18.74
CA ARG A 304 -11.83 -6.73 17.56
C ARG A 304 -10.99 -7.30 16.40
N GLN A 305 -10.51 -8.54 16.47
CA GLN A 305 -9.89 -9.18 15.32
C GLN A 305 -10.91 -9.32 14.17
N ASN A 306 -10.59 -8.80 12.99
CA ASN A 306 -11.47 -8.83 11.83
C ASN A 306 -11.61 -10.28 11.31
N PRO A 307 -12.82 -10.87 11.36
CA PRO A 307 -13.05 -12.23 10.90
C PRO A 307 -13.14 -12.34 9.36
N LYS A 308 -13.21 -11.22 8.63
CA LYS A 308 -13.20 -11.18 7.15
C LYS A 308 -11.78 -11.15 6.55
N GLY A 309 -10.73 -11.18 7.39
CA GLY A 309 -9.33 -11.20 6.94
C GLY A 309 -8.83 -12.61 6.58
N GLU A 310 -7.65 -12.70 5.96
CA GLU A 310 -7.11 -13.98 5.46
C GLU A 310 -6.42 -14.87 6.53
N ALA A 311 -5.96 -14.29 7.65
CA ALA A 311 -5.05 -14.94 8.60
C ALA A 311 -5.57 -15.09 10.05
N GLY A 312 -6.77 -14.58 10.35
CA GLY A 312 -7.38 -14.62 11.69
C GLY A 312 -8.19 -15.89 11.94
N VAL A 313 -7.58 -17.08 11.90
CA VAL A 313 -8.30 -18.37 11.90
C VAL A 313 -9.29 -18.53 13.08
N ILE A 314 -8.95 -18.04 14.27
CA ILE A 314 -9.82 -18.09 15.46
C ILE A 314 -11.09 -17.27 15.23
N ALA A 315 -10.95 -16.04 14.72
CA ALA A 315 -12.07 -15.16 14.44
C ALA A 315 -12.95 -15.72 13.31
N ILE A 316 -12.33 -16.22 12.23
CA ILE A 316 -13.02 -16.84 11.09
C ILE A 316 -13.83 -18.05 11.56
N PHE A 317 -13.20 -18.98 12.28
CA PHE A 317 -13.87 -20.19 12.76
C PHE A 317 -15.00 -19.85 13.71
N THR A 318 -14.79 -18.88 14.61
CA THR A 318 -15.83 -18.44 15.54
C THR A 318 -17.04 -17.86 14.81
N GLU A 319 -16.84 -17.00 13.81
CA GLU A 319 -17.95 -16.43 13.03
C GLU A 319 -18.72 -17.52 12.27
N LEU A 320 -18.01 -18.43 11.59
CA LEU A 320 -18.63 -19.51 10.83
C LEU A 320 -19.40 -20.46 11.75
N MET A 321 -18.81 -20.87 12.87
CA MET A 321 -19.46 -21.76 13.85
C MET A 321 -20.69 -21.10 14.49
N LYS A 322 -20.64 -19.81 14.84
CA LYS A 322 -21.81 -19.04 15.33
C LYS A 322 -22.95 -19.01 14.30
N LYS A 323 -22.64 -19.05 13.01
CA LYS A 323 -23.61 -19.18 11.90
C LYS A 323 -23.97 -20.62 11.54
N ASN A 324 -23.49 -21.60 12.31
CA ASN A 324 -23.61 -23.03 12.03
C ASN A 324 -23.06 -23.45 10.65
N ILE A 325 -22.07 -22.72 10.12
CA ILE A 325 -21.37 -23.00 8.86
C ILE A 325 -20.07 -23.76 9.17
N ARG A 326 -19.72 -24.75 8.33
CA ARG A 326 -18.49 -25.55 8.50
C ARG A 326 -17.25 -24.71 8.17
N PRO A 327 -16.32 -24.50 9.12
CA PRO A 327 -15.04 -23.87 8.83
C PRO A 327 -14.15 -24.73 7.93
N THR A 328 -13.27 -24.08 7.16
CA THR A 328 -12.30 -24.74 6.30
C THR A 328 -10.91 -24.75 6.93
N ILE A 329 -10.30 -25.92 7.05
CA ILE A 329 -8.90 -26.13 7.40
C ILE A 329 -8.11 -26.33 6.09
N PHE A 330 -7.06 -25.53 5.87
CA PHE A 330 -6.21 -25.64 4.68
C PHE A 330 -5.02 -26.56 4.98
N GLY A 331 -5.00 -27.76 4.41
CA GLY A 331 -4.08 -28.84 4.72
C GLY A 331 -4.81 -29.95 5.49
N ASP A 332 -4.05 -30.67 6.31
CA ASP A 332 -4.51 -31.81 7.11
C ASP A 332 -4.76 -31.45 8.59
N GLY A 333 -4.71 -30.16 8.94
CA GLY A 333 -4.89 -29.67 10.31
C GLY A 333 -3.67 -29.77 11.21
N THR A 334 -2.55 -30.34 10.73
CA THR A 334 -1.32 -30.54 11.52
C THR A 334 -0.42 -29.31 11.57
N LYS A 335 -0.65 -28.32 10.69
CA LYS A 335 0.09 -27.05 10.70
C LYS A 335 -0.02 -26.39 12.06
N THR A 336 1.09 -25.87 12.56
CA THR A 336 1.13 -25.22 13.87
C THR A 336 1.48 -23.75 13.78
N ARG A 337 0.91 -22.98 14.70
CA ARG A 337 1.25 -21.58 14.97
C ARG A 337 1.41 -21.37 16.46
N ASP A 338 2.08 -20.29 16.81
CA ASP A 338 2.13 -19.77 18.17
C ASP A 338 1.07 -18.68 18.35
N TYR A 339 0.09 -18.93 19.21
CA TYR A 339 -0.99 -17.99 19.46
C TYR A 339 -0.78 -17.21 20.76
N VAL A 340 -0.65 -15.90 20.63
CA VAL A 340 -0.51 -14.97 21.76
C VAL A 340 -1.77 -14.13 21.89
N TYR A 341 -2.31 -14.03 23.11
CA TYR A 341 -3.53 -13.27 23.35
C TYR A 341 -3.27 -11.76 23.29
N ILE A 342 -4.23 -10.99 22.77
CA ILE A 342 -4.08 -9.56 22.51
C ILE A 342 -3.64 -8.76 23.76
N ASP A 343 -4.16 -9.07 24.95
CA ASP A 343 -3.80 -8.33 26.17
C ASP A 343 -2.31 -8.50 26.54
N ASP A 344 -1.74 -9.68 26.29
CA ASP A 344 -0.31 -9.91 26.51
C ASP A 344 0.53 -9.08 25.52
N VAL A 345 0.07 -8.93 24.27
CA VAL A 345 0.72 -8.08 23.26
C VAL A 345 0.59 -6.59 23.61
N VAL A 346 -0.58 -6.15 24.06
CA VAL A 346 -0.78 -4.77 24.56
C VAL A 346 0.18 -4.49 25.71
N LYS A 347 0.34 -5.43 26.64
CA LYS A 347 1.28 -5.30 27.75
C LYS A 347 2.73 -5.24 27.28
N ALA A 348 3.12 -6.01 26.27
CA ALA A 348 4.47 -5.93 25.68
C ALA A 348 4.74 -4.53 25.11
N ASN A 349 3.76 -3.91 24.44
CA ASN A 349 3.89 -2.55 23.92
C ASN A 349 4.04 -1.52 25.05
N LEU A 350 3.19 -1.60 26.08
CA LEU A 350 3.24 -0.69 27.23
C LEU A 350 4.57 -0.77 27.99
N LEU A 351 5.10 -1.99 28.18
CA LEU A 351 6.43 -2.19 28.76
C LEU A 351 7.53 -1.72 27.80
N GLY A 352 7.35 -1.91 26.49
CA GLY A 352 8.26 -1.45 25.45
C GLY A 352 8.45 0.07 25.44
N ILE A 353 7.39 0.84 25.68
CA ILE A 353 7.46 2.31 25.81
C ILE A 353 8.46 2.70 26.91
N LYS A 354 8.43 2.02 28.06
CA LYS A 354 9.27 2.34 29.22
C LYS A 354 10.68 1.74 29.11
N ASN A 355 10.77 0.44 28.81
CA ASN A 355 11.99 -0.35 29.02
C ASN A 355 12.71 -0.74 27.72
N GLY A 356 12.01 -0.74 26.59
CA GLY A 356 12.59 -1.20 25.32
C GLY A 356 13.40 -0.11 24.63
N LYS A 357 14.61 -0.44 24.16
CA LYS A 357 15.49 0.48 23.44
C LYS A 357 16.42 -0.27 22.50
N ASN A 358 16.37 0.09 21.22
CA ASN A 358 17.19 -0.42 20.12
C ASN A 358 17.26 -1.95 20.03
N GLU A 359 16.14 -2.60 20.34
CA GLU A 359 16.05 -4.06 20.42
C GLU A 359 15.01 -4.63 19.45
N ILE A 360 15.18 -5.92 19.15
CA ILE A 360 14.22 -6.75 18.43
C ILE A 360 13.79 -7.84 19.39
N LEU A 361 12.48 -8.00 19.60
CA LEU A 361 11.92 -8.93 20.58
C LEU A 361 10.79 -9.75 19.97
N ASN A 362 10.85 -11.07 20.12
CA ASN A 362 9.73 -11.97 19.84
C ASN A 362 8.68 -11.85 20.95
N ILE A 363 7.44 -11.55 20.56
CA ILE A 363 6.28 -11.49 21.45
C ILE A 363 5.36 -12.65 21.09
N ALA A 364 5.45 -13.71 21.89
CA ALA A 364 4.97 -15.03 21.57
C ALA A 364 4.51 -15.77 22.84
N SER A 365 3.69 -16.81 22.70
CA SER A 365 3.33 -17.70 23.81
C SER A 365 4.42 -18.73 24.12
N GLY A 366 5.32 -18.99 23.16
CA GLY A 366 6.36 -20.02 23.26
C GLY A 366 5.83 -21.44 23.07
N LYS A 367 4.61 -21.61 22.51
CA LYS A 367 3.95 -22.90 22.35
C LYS A 367 3.34 -23.07 20.98
N GLU A 368 3.47 -24.26 20.41
CA GLU A 368 2.78 -24.65 19.17
C GLU A 368 1.32 -25.04 19.44
N THR A 369 0.41 -24.58 18.59
CA THR A 369 -0.99 -25.01 18.54
C THR A 369 -1.34 -25.33 17.09
N ALA A 370 -1.84 -26.55 16.86
CA ALA A 370 -2.25 -27.00 15.55
C ALA A 370 -3.58 -26.37 15.12
N ASP A 371 -3.80 -26.18 13.81
CA ASP A 371 -5.08 -25.72 13.25
C ASP A 371 -6.24 -26.62 13.71
N GLN A 372 -6.02 -27.94 13.78
CA GLN A 372 -7.02 -28.88 14.31
C GLN A 372 -7.36 -28.59 15.77
N LYS A 373 -6.35 -28.32 16.60
CA LYS A 373 -6.56 -27.99 18.02
C LYS A 373 -7.33 -26.69 18.21
N VAL A 374 -7.13 -25.71 17.32
CA VAL A 374 -7.92 -24.48 17.30
C VAL A 374 -9.38 -24.81 17.02
N PHE A 375 -9.64 -25.60 15.96
CA PHE A 375 -10.98 -26.05 15.61
C PHE A 375 -11.67 -26.78 16.77
N ASP A 376 -11.02 -27.80 17.34
CA ASP A 376 -11.61 -28.63 18.40
C ASP A 376 -11.93 -27.81 19.66
N THR A 377 -11.04 -26.88 20.03
CA THR A 377 -11.23 -26.02 21.20
C THR A 377 -12.45 -25.11 21.00
N LEU A 378 -12.59 -24.49 19.83
CA LEU A 378 -13.73 -23.64 19.51
C LEU A 378 -15.02 -24.46 19.40
N ALA A 379 -14.97 -25.62 18.75
CA ALA A 379 -16.13 -26.48 18.58
C ALA A 379 -16.67 -26.96 19.93
N GLN A 380 -15.79 -27.32 20.86
CA GLN A 380 -16.17 -27.67 22.23
C GLN A 380 -16.83 -26.47 22.95
N MET A 381 -16.21 -25.29 22.92
CA MET A 381 -16.69 -24.12 23.67
C MET A 381 -17.97 -23.51 23.09
N LEU A 382 -18.20 -23.63 21.78
CA LEU A 382 -19.39 -23.15 21.08
C LEU A 382 -20.47 -24.24 20.92
N ASN A 383 -20.24 -25.45 21.47
CA ASN A 383 -21.10 -26.63 21.29
C ASN A 383 -21.40 -26.94 19.80
N PHE A 384 -20.45 -26.68 18.91
CA PHE A 384 -20.57 -26.92 17.47
C PHE A 384 -20.31 -28.40 17.15
N LYS A 385 -21.20 -29.04 16.38
CA LYS A 385 -21.20 -30.50 16.16
C LYS A 385 -20.72 -30.96 14.77
N LYS A 386 -20.58 -30.05 13.81
CA LYS A 386 -20.19 -30.41 12.44
C LYS A 386 -18.67 -30.56 12.33
N LEU A 387 -18.20 -31.42 11.44
CA LEU A 387 -16.77 -31.56 11.10
C LEU A 387 -16.27 -30.39 10.23
N PRO A 388 -14.97 -30.06 10.26
CA PRO A 388 -14.41 -29.07 9.34
C PRO A 388 -14.46 -29.56 7.89
N VAL A 389 -14.26 -28.64 6.96
CA VAL A 389 -13.94 -28.96 5.56
C VAL A 389 -12.43 -28.89 5.39
N TYR A 390 -11.82 -29.84 4.70
CA TYR A 390 -10.40 -29.79 4.37
C TYR A 390 -10.19 -29.29 2.94
N ALA A 391 -9.22 -28.40 2.75
CA ALA A 391 -8.82 -27.85 1.45
C ALA A 391 -7.30 -28.00 1.26
N PRO A 392 -6.74 -27.88 0.04
CA PRO A 392 -5.30 -27.96 -0.18
C PRO A 392 -4.49 -26.93 0.61
N PHE A 393 -3.21 -27.22 0.84
CA PHE A 393 -2.27 -26.28 1.45
C PHE A 393 -2.17 -24.98 0.63
N ARG A 394 -2.11 -23.83 1.32
CA ARG A 394 -1.92 -22.53 0.69
C ARG A 394 -0.45 -22.30 0.38
N LYS A 395 -0.15 -21.88 -0.85
CA LYS A 395 1.21 -21.55 -1.29
C LYS A 395 1.75 -20.34 -0.51
N GLY A 396 2.99 -20.44 -0.02
CA GLY A 396 3.67 -19.35 0.71
C GLY A 396 3.33 -19.27 2.20
N GLU A 397 2.62 -20.25 2.76
CA GLU A 397 2.41 -20.36 4.20
C GLU A 397 3.52 -21.19 4.86
N VAL A 398 3.96 -20.74 6.04
CA VAL A 398 4.89 -21.50 6.90
C VAL A 398 4.18 -22.73 7.44
N TYR A 399 4.83 -23.88 7.50
CA TYR A 399 4.18 -25.10 8.00
C TYR A 399 4.12 -25.14 9.54
N ARG A 400 5.25 -24.91 10.22
CA ARG A 400 5.37 -24.86 11.69
C ARG A 400 6.18 -23.64 12.13
N ILE A 401 5.68 -22.91 13.13
CA ILE A 401 6.40 -21.78 13.72
C ILE A 401 5.95 -21.50 15.15
N TYR A 402 6.91 -21.36 16.06
CA TYR A 402 6.74 -20.76 17.38
C TYR A 402 8.06 -20.15 17.84
N ALA A 403 7.96 -19.12 18.70
CA ALA A 403 9.10 -18.27 19.02
C ALA A 403 9.44 -18.28 20.50
N ASP A 404 10.74 -18.24 20.77
CA ASP A 404 11.29 -18.04 22.11
C ASP A 404 11.11 -16.57 22.50
N CYS A 405 10.59 -16.32 23.70
CA CYS A 405 10.37 -14.97 24.22
C CYS A 405 11.27 -14.63 25.42
N SER A 406 12.37 -15.37 25.64
CA SER A 406 13.28 -15.16 26.77
C SER A 406 13.93 -13.78 26.73
N ARG A 407 14.22 -13.25 25.53
CA ARG A 407 14.76 -11.90 25.35
C ARG A 407 13.75 -10.83 25.78
N ALA A 408 12.46 -10.99 25.45
CA ALA A 408 11.41 -10.07 25.91
C ALA A 408 11.28 -10.08 27.43
N GLN A 409 11.43 -11.24 28.07
CA GLN A 409 11.48 -11.34 29.54
C GLN A 409 12.69 -10.62 30.14
N LYS A 410 13.88 -10.78 29.52
CA LYS A 410 15.11 -10.14 29.98
C LYS A 410 15.08 -8.62 29.84
N ILE A 411 14.61 -8.12 28.70
CA ILE A 411 14.66 -6.68 28.36
C ILE A 411 13.46 -5.92 28.93
N LEU A 412 12.24 -6.48 28.82
CA LEU A 412 11.02 -5.77 29.21
C LEU A 412 10.46 -6.21 30.56
N GLY A 413 10.92 -7.33 31.12
CA GLY A 413 10.22 -8.01 32.21
C GLY A 413 8.92 -8.68 31.75
N TRP A 414 8.76 -8.90 30.44
CA TRP A 414 7.51 -9.41 29.85
C TRP A 414 7.54 -10.93 29.67
N LYS A 415 6.43 -11.58 30.04
CA LYS A 415 6.11 -12.96 29.64
C LYS A 415 4.62 -13.06 29.31
N PRO A 416 4.22 -13.97 28.39
CA PRO A 416 2.82 -14.26 28.17
C PRO A 416 2.20 -14.80 29.46
N LYS A 417 1.03 -14.27 29.85
CA LYS A 417 0.29 -14.72 31.04
C LYS A 417 -0.92 -15.56 30.68
N ILE A 418 -1.52 -15.31 29.52
CA ILE A 418 -2.78 -15.92 29.12
C ILE A 418 -2.47 -17.09 28.18
N ASN A 419 -2.79 -18.30 28.63
CA ASN A 419 -2.62 -19.48 27.79
C ASN A 419 -3.71 -19.54 26.71
N PHE A 420 -3.49 -20.37 25.68
CA PHE A 420 -4.39 -20.49 24.53
C PHE A 420 -5.86 -20.71 24.91
N ARG A 421 -6.15 -21.71 25.76
CA ARG A 421 -7.54 -22.06 26.13
C ARG A 421 -8.22 -20.94 26.93
N GLU A 422 -7.49 -20.33 27.86
CA GLU A 422 -7.98 -19.16 28.61
C GLU A 422 -8.24 -17.97 27.69
N GLY A 423 -7.34 -17.69 26.75
CA GLY A 423 -7.51 -16.62 25.77
C GLY A 423 -8.73 -16.83 24.87
N ILE A 424 -8.99 -18.06 24.42
CA ILE A 424 -10.21 -18.39 23.65
C ILE A 424 -11.46 -18.14 24.52
N LYS A 425 -11.46 -18.59 25.78
CA LYS A 425 -12.57 -18.34 26.70
C LYS A 425 -12.84 -16.84 26.88
N LYS A 426 -11.79 -16.03 27.12
CA LYS A 426 -11.92 -14.56 27.23
C LYS A 426 -12.44 -13.93 25.95
N TYR A 427 -11.91 -14.35 24.80
CA TYR A 427 -12.37 -13.88 23.49
C TYR A 427 -13.86 -14.17 23.29
N LEU A 428 -14.30 -15.41 23.49
CA LEU A 428 -15.70 -15.78 23.30
C LEU A 428 -16.65 -15.06 24.27
N ASN A 429 -16.25 -14.86 25.52
CA ASN A 429 -17.03 -14.10 26.51
C ASN A 429 -17.18 -12.60 26.15
N SER A 430 -16.32 -12.10 25.27
CA SER A 430 -16.33 -10.70 24.83
C SER A 430 -17.07 -10.46 23.51
N LEU A 431 -17.63 -11.51 22.90
CA LEU A 431 -18.38 -11.48 21.64
C LEU A 431 -19.87 -11.69 21.84
#